data_AF-A0A167ZF55-F1
#
_entry.id   AF-A0A167ZF55-F1
#
_cell.length_a   1.000
_cell.length_b   1.000
_cell.length_c   1.000
_cell.angle_alpha   90.00
_cell.angle_beta   90.00
_cell.angle_gamma   90.00
#
_symmetry.space_group_name_H-M   'P 1'
#
loop_
_entity.id
_entity.type
_entity.pdbx_description
1 polymer ?
#
loop_
_entity_poly.entity_id
_entity_poly.type
_entity_poly.pdbx_seq_one_letter_code
_entity_poly.pdbx_strand_id
1 'polypeptide(L)'
;MPSILRTALLGITVAAAAVSAATTTSATSAAVPSASTTSSSSSKPCNNSPTLCGRHYNNITHMGAHDSAFLRDASTGNSVSGNQFLNATIALNAGLRFLQAQVHNKNGTLHLCHSDCSLLDAGPLADWLRLIAGWMNSNTNDVVTILLVNSDKSSAAELGPAFASAGLDKLGYTPPATSATGDWPTLQKMIDAGTRLVAFATDFDYATSVPYLLPEFDFMFETPYQVTEPVGFNCTLDRPSTAKLNKSPTTAISLNYLSLVNHFQYKDLGFAGIQIPDVDSINVTNSPNTATAGNIGRHLQQCTSEWGTRPNFLLVDFWNMEDPITAVDRANGLSDITGRASVSDKAASSSSDASFGYHGPRVSRTFLRMDYASIETPAACYADFCLIPVGTGKISVAEEVAEVQRVLKASGLKYTMHSAGTTVEGAWDEVMTVIGKAHTVVHRRDVLRVQSSMRVGSRTDKKQTAEDKVKRVNDILASDA
;
A
#
# COMPACT_ATOMS: atom_id res chain seq x y z
N MET A 1 -7.90 35.46 -57.00
CA MET A 1 -8.95 35.57 -58.05
C MET A 1 -8.54 36.66 -59.02
N PRO A 2 -8.81 36.59 -60.35
CA PRO A 2 -9.47 35.56 -61.18
C PRO A 2 -8.49 35.00 -62.27
N SER A 3 -8.77 34.10 -63.22
CA SER A 3 -9.89 33.20 -63.58
C SER A 3 -9.42 32.26 -64.73
N ILE A 4 -9.52 30.92 -64.62
CA ILE A 4 -10.43 29.96 -65.31
C ILE A 4 -10.27 29.80 -66.86
N LEU A 5 -9.98 28.58 -67.38
CA LEU A 5 -10.93 27.66 -68.07
C LEU A 5 -10.31 26.42 -68.78
N ARG A 6 -10.82 25.23 -68.36
CA ARG A 6 -11.22 23.99 -69.09
C ARG A 6 -10.21 23.29 -70.04
N THR A 7 -10.09 21.95 -70.04
CA THR A 7 -11.10 21.00 -70.54
C THR A 7 -10.78 19.56 -70.12
N ALA A 8 -11.82 18.74 -69.85
CA ALA A 8 -11.77 17.33 -69.47
C ALA A 8 -11.78 16.39 -70.69
N LEU A 9 -11.27 15.15 -70.55
CA LEU A 9 -11.71 14.00 -71.34
C LEU A 9 -11.60 12.69 -70.52
N LEU A 10 -12.70 11.93 -70.49
CA LEU A 10 -12.87 10.63 -69.86
C LEU A 10 -12.14 9.52 -70.64
N GLY A 11 -11.43 8.64 -69.94
CA GLY A 11 -10.91 7.37 -70.46
C GLY A 11 -11.63 6.19 -69.81
N ILE A 12 -12.41 5.48 -70.62
CA ILE A 12 -13.18 4.27 -70.27
C ILE A 12 -12.22 3.07 -70.22
N THR A 13 -12.13 2.36 -69.10
CA THR A 13 -11.46 1.06 -69.00
C THR A 13 -12.48 -0.08 -69.15
N VAL A 14 -12.31 -0.87 -70.22
CA VAL A 14 -13.10 -2.08 -70.51
C VAL A 14 -12.57 -3.23 -69.63
N ALA A 15 -13.45 -3.83 -68.82
CA ALA A 15 -13.20 -5.06 -68.09
C ALA A 15 -13.41 -6.27 -69.03
N ALA A 16 -12.37 -7.04 -69.28
CA ALA A 16 -12.47 -8.35 -69.93
C ALA A 16 -12.56 -9.44 -68.86
N ALA A 17 -13.73 -10.06 -68.75
CA ALA A 17 -13.95 -11.25 -67.93
C ALA A 17 -13.45 -12.48 -68.68
N ALA A 18 -12.40 -13.14 -68.17
CA ALA A 18 -11.96 -14.44 -68.64
C ALA A 18 -12.69 -15.54 -67.87
N VAL A 19 -13.50 -16.31 -68.59
CA VAL A 19 -14.15 -17.54 -68.13
C VAL A 19 -13.08 -18.61 -67.92
N SER A 20 -13.04 -19.23 -66.75
CA SER A 20 -12.25 -20.45 -66.51
C SER A 20 -13.15 -21.53 -65.93
N ALA A 21 -13.05 -22.70 -66.56
CA ALA A 21 -13.92 -23.86 -66.39
C ALA A 21 -13.78 -24.51 -65.01
N ALA A 22 -14.93 -24.89 -64.44
CA ALA A 22 -14.99 -25.69 -63.23
C ALA A 22 -14.56 -27.14 -63.54
N THR A 23 -13.46 -27.58 -62.94
CA THR A 23 -13.07 -28.99 -62.85
C THR A 23 -13.31 -29.46 -61.42
N THR A 24 -14.28 -30.34 -61.26
CA THR A 24 -14.57 -31.05 -60.01
C THR A 24 -13.47 -32.07 -59.75
N THR A 25 -12.65 -31.82 -58.73
CA THR A 25 -11.74 -32.82 -58.16
C THR A 25 -12.19 -33.14 -56.73
N SER A 26 -12.52 -34.40 -56.50
CA SER A 26 -12.86 -34.95 -55.19
C SER A 26 -11.64 -34.90 -54.28
N ALA A 27 -11.70 -34.12 -53.20
CA ALA A 27 -10.69 -34.11 -52.16
C ALA A 27 -10.95 -35.27 -51.17
N THR A 28 -10.02 -36.20 -51.12
CA THR A 28 -9.87 -37.18 -50.04
C THR A 28 -9.41 -36.45 -48.77
N SER A 29 -10.17 -36.56 -47.69
CA SER A 29 -9.85 -36.00 -46.37
C SER A 29 -8.56 -36.63 -45.81
N ALA A 30 -7.44 -35.92 -45.90
CA ALA A 30 -6.26 -36.20 -45.11
C ALA A 30 -6.48 -35.63 -43.70
N ALA A 31 -6.38 -36.49 -42.68
CA ALA A 31 -6.45 -36.10 -41.29
C ALA A 31 -5.30 -35.15 -40.95
N VAL A 32 -5.64 -33.92 -40.55
CA VAL A 32 -4.69 -32.97 -39.97
C VAL A 32 -4.32 -33.50 -38.58
N PRO A 33 -3.03 -33.69 -38.25
CA PRO A 33 -2.65 -34.00 -36.88
C PRO A 33 -3.05 -32.80 -36.02
N SER A 34 -3.93 -33.04 -35.04
CA SER A 34 -4.25 -32.04 -34.02
C SER A 34 -2.95 -31.55 -33.41
N ALA A 35 -2.67 -30.27 -33.60
CA ALA A 35 -1.65 -29.59 -32.83
C ALA A 35 -1.97 -29.87 -31.36
N SER A 36 -1.08 -30.62 -30.72
CA SER A 36 -1.12 -30.86 -29.29
C SER A 36 -1.07 -29.47 -28.66
N THR A 37 -2.21 -29.02 -28.12
CA THR A 37 -2.21 -27.92 -27.17
C THR A 37 -1.36 -28.41 -26.02
N THR A 38 -0.08 -28.03 -26.04
CA THR A 38 0.75 -28.04 -24.84
C THR A 38 -0.06 -27.25 -23.82
N SER A 39 -0.64 -27.98 -22.87
CA SER A 39 -1.22 -27.40 -21.67
C SER A 39 -0.16 -26.47 -21.12
N SER A 40 -0.38 -25.16 -21.23
CA SER A 40 0.45 -24.19 -20.56
C SER A 40 0.45 -24.64 -19.10
N SER A 41 1.64 -24.99 -18.60
CA SER A 41 1.85 -25.04 -17.17
C SER A 41 1.23 -23.77 -16.62
N SER A 42 0.34 -23.85 -15.64
CA SER A 42 -0.24 -22.70 -14.98
C SER A 42 0.90 -21.88 -14.37
N SER A 43 1.50 -21.00 -15.17
CA SER A 43 2.64 -20.18 -14.77
C SER A 43 2.10 -19.23 -13.73
N LYS A 44 2.64 -19.35 -12.52
CA LYS A 44 2.32 -18.43 -11.42
C LYS A 44 2.48 -16.99 -11.95
N PRO A 45 1.53 -16.09 -11.66
CA PRO A 45 1.55 -14.72 -12.17
C PRO A 45 2.82 -13.98 -11.73
N CYS A 46 3.31 -13.05 -12.55
CA CYS A 46 4.40 -12.15 -12.19
C CYS A 46 3.81 -10.82 -11.74
N ASN A 47 4.16 -10.33 -10.55
CA ASN A 47 3.56 -9.09 -10.02
C ASN A 47 2.03 -9.08 -10.14
N ASN A 48 1.39 -10.17 -9.69
CA ASN A 48 -0.06 -10.37 -9.69
C ASN A 48 -0.76 -10.51 -11.06
N SER A 49 -0.07 -10.62 -12.19
CA SER A 49 -0.71 -10.89 -13.49
C SER A 49 0.16 -11.79 -14.40
N PRO A 50 -0.40 -12.85 -15.03
CA PRO A 50 0.30 -13.61 -16.05
C PRO A 50 0.75 -12.76 -17.25
N THR A 51 -0.07 -11.77 -17.65
CA THR A 51 0.25 -10.82 -18.72
C THR A 51 1.56 -10.05 -18.48
N LEU A 52 1.92 -9.77 -17.22
CA LEU A 52 3.14 -9.04 -16.89
C LEU A 52 4.42 -9.88 -17.00
N CYS A 53 4.35 -11.21 -16.97
CA CYS A 53 5.55 -12.07 -17.01
C CYS A 53 6.40 -11.84 -18.27
N GLY A 54 5.76 -11.66 -19.42
CA GLY A 54 6.41 -11.42 -20.70
C GLY A 54 6.82 -9.96 -20.95
N ARG A 55 6.47 -9.02 -20.08
CA ARG A 55 6.77 -7.60 -20.28
C ARG A 55 8.13 -7.23 -19.72
N HIS A 56 8.85 -6.39 -20.46
CA HIS A 56 10.08 -5.75 -20.01
C HIS A 56 9.80 -4.86 -18.79
N TYR A 57 10.70 -4.84 -17.81
CA TYR A 57 10.53 -4.09 -16.56
C TYR A 57 10.26 -2.59 -16.81
N ASN A 58 10.96 -1.98 -17.78
CA ASN A 58 10.77 -0.60 -18.21
C ASN A 58 9.53 -0.38 -19.10
N ASN A 59 8.76 -1.41 -19.39
CA ASN A 59 7.47 -1.33 -20.08
C ASN A 59 6.35 -1.84 -19.16
N ILE A 60 6.37 -1.39 -17.90
CA ILE A 60 5.34 -1.61 -16.89
C ILE A 60 5.19 -0.30 -16.12
N THR A 61 3.95 0.03 -15.78
CA THR A 61 3.63 1.11 -14.85
C THR A 61 3.46 0.46 -13.49
N HIS A 62 4.28 0.83 -12.51
CA HIS A 62 4.28 0.26 -11.17
C HIS A 62 3.62 1.23 -10.19
N MET A 63 2.68 0.73 -9.41
CA MET A 63 2.10 1.48 -8.30
C MET A 63 3.08 1.51 -7.14
N GLY A 64 3.31 2.70 -6.58
CA GLY A 64 4.26 2.93 -5.51
C GLY A 64 3.68 3.60 -4.27
N ALA A 65 4.26 3.27 -3.12
CA ALA A 65 3.96 3.90 -1.84
C ALA A 65 5.06 4.92 -1.51
N HIS A 66 4.69 6.20 -1.49
CA HIS A 66 5.55 7.30 -1.08
C HIS A 66 5.93 7.09 0.38
N ASP A 67 7.22 7.14 0.69
CA ASP A 67 7.66 7.16 2.08
C ASP A 67 7.05 6.05 2.95
N SER A 68 7.04 4.86 2.36
CA SER A 68 6.34 3.64 2.81
C SER A 68 6.80 3.06 4.15
N ALA A 69 7.86 3.61 4.75
CA ALA A 69 8.30 3.30 6.10
C ALA A 69 7.61 4.18 7.17
N PHE A 70 7.05 5.33 6.78
CA PHE A 70 6.56 6.35 7.70
C PHE A 70 5.05 6.22 7.90
N LEU A 71 4.67 5.58 9.00
CA LEU A 71 3.27 5.25 9.28
C LEU A 71 2.56 6.36 10.05
N ARG A 72 1.29 6.58 9.72
CA ARG A 72 0.33 7.34 10.52
C ARG A 72 -0.62 6.34 11.18
N ASP A 73 -0.16 5.70 12.24
CA ASP A 73 -0.93 4.71 12.98
C ASP A 73 -0.66 4.79 14.49
N ALA A 74 -1.30 3.93 15.28
CA ALA A 74 -1.14 3.93 16.73
C ALA A 74 0.33 3.70 17.19
N SER A 75 1.16 3.02 16.40
CA SER A 75 2.57 2.75 16.75
C SER A 75 3.43 4.01 16.68
N THR A 76 3.05 4.99 15.86
CA THR A 76 3.71 6.29 15.74
C THR A 76 2.95 7.41 16.47
N GLY A 77 1.95 7.05 17.28
CA GLY A 77 1.07 8.03 17.93
C GLY A 77 0.17 8.78 16.95
N ASN A 78 -0.11 8.19 15.78
CA ASN A 78 -0.79 8.78 14.64
C ASN A 78 -0.07 10.04 14.14
N SER A 79 1.26 9.96 13.98
CA SER A 79 2.08 11.11 13.56
C SER A 79 1.52 11.75 12.29
N VAL A 80 1.28 13.06 12.35
CA VAL A 80 0.81 13.86 11.21
C VAL A 80 1.86 13.98 10.10
N SER A 81 3.09 13.53 10.35
CA SER A 81 4.14 13.41 9.34
C SER A 81 4.14 12.05 8.65
N GLY A 82 3.34 11.07 9.11
CA GLY A 82 3.24 9.77 8.47
C GLY A 82 2.53 9.86 7.10
N ASN A 83 3.05 9.11 6.13
CA ASN A 83 2.63 9.05 4.73
C ASN A 83 1.69 7.90 4.43
N GLN A 84 1.71 6.84 5.24
CA GLN A 84 0.93 5.63 4.98
C GLN A 84 0.16 5.18 6.23
N PHE A 85 -1.05 4.65 6.05
CA PHE A 85 -1.77 3.99 7.15
C PHE A 85 -1.31 2.55 7.37
N LEU A 86 -0.74 1.92 6.34
CA LEU A 86 -0.38 0.51 6.32
C LEU A 86 1.07 0.34 5.87
N ASN A 87 1.76 -0.64 6.46
CA ASN A 87 3.19 -0.86 6.24
C ASN A 87 3.53 -1.39 4.84
N ALA A 88 4.81 -1.28 4.49
CA ALA A 88 5.37 -1.68 3.21
C ALA A 88 5.05 -3.14 2.80
N THR A 89 5.06 -4.11 3.72
CA THR A 89 4.76 -5.51 3.37
C THR A 89 3.28 -5.71 3.06
N ILE A 90 2.39 -4.94 3.68
CA ILE A 90 0.96 -4.92 3.35
C ILE A 90 0.77 -4.27 1.97
N ALA A 91 1.51 -3.20 1.65
CA ALA A 91 1.52 -2.60 0.31
C ALA A 91 1.92 -3.61 -0.77
N LEU A 92 2.99 -4.38 -0.52
CA LEU A 92 3.43 -5.45 -1.43
C LEU A 92 2.35 -6.53 -1.60
N ASN A 93 1.69 -6.96 -0.51
CA ASN A 93 0.54 -7.89 -0.58
C ASN A 93 -0.63 -7.33 -1.41
N ALA A 94 -0.88 -6.02 -1.33
CA ALA A 94 -1.94 -5.35 -2.08
C ALA A 94 -1.60 -5.11 -3.56
N GLY A 95 -0.39 -5.44 -4.00
CA GLY A 95 0.03 -5.39 -5.40
C GLY A 95 0.95 -4.23 -5.77
N LEU A 96 1.34 -3.38 -4.82
CA LEU A 96 2.35 -2.35 -5.06
C LEU A 96 3.72 -3.01 -5.29
N ARG A 97 4.52 -2.48 -6.21
CA ARG A 97 5.83 -3.02 -6.57
C ARG A 97 6.93 -1.97 -6.60
N PHE A 98 6.63 -0.79 -6.06
CA PHE A 98 7.57 0.29 -5.84
C PHE A 98 7.42 0.83 -4.40
N LEU A 99 8.51 0.87 -3.66
CA LEU A 99 8.55 1.38 -2.29
C LEU A 99 9.61 2.47 -2.21
N GLN A 100 9.23 3.66 -1.75
CA GLN A 100 10.18 4.73 -1.44
C GLN A 100 10.31 4.86 0.08
N ALA A 101 11.50 5.21 0.57
CA ALA A 101 11.70 5.74 1.93
C ALA A 101 12.90 6.70 1.97
N GLN A 102 12.90 7.63 2.94
CA GLN A 102 14.04 8.51 3.23
C GLN A 102 15.00 7.85 4.22
N VAL A 103 16.31 8.01 3.98
CA VAL A 103 17.37 7.50 4.85
C VAL A 103 18.30 8.63 5.29
N HIS A 104 18.63 8.62 6.59
CA HIS A 104 19.55 9.55 7.23
C HIS A 104 20.60 8.80 8.05
N ASN A 105 21.80 9.38 8.17
CA ASN A 105 22.87 8.87 9.02
C ASN A 105 22.73 9.48 10.44
N LYS A 106 22.18 8.68 11.35
CA LYS A 106 22.02 9.03 12.76
C LYS A 106 23.19 8.48 13.57
N ASN A 107 24.21 9.32 13.78
CA ASN A 107 25.41 8.99 14.58
C ASN A 107 26.12 7.69 14.13
N GLY A 108 26.28 7.50 12.82
CA GLY A 108 26.94 6.34 12.23
C GLY A 108 26.01 5.14 11.95
N THR A 109 24.71 5.25 12.25
CA THR A 109 23.71 4.23 11.91
C THR A 109 22.71 4.81 10.92
N LEU A 110 22.42 4.09 9.84
CA LEU A 110 21.41 4.50 8.87
C LEU A 110 20.00 4.23 9.41
N HIS A 111 19.22 5.30 9.55
CA HIS A 111 17.84 5.29 10.03
C HIS A 111 16.90 5.79 8.94
N LEU A 112 15.66 5.32 8.99
CA LEU A 112 14.58 5.84 8.18
C LEU A 112 13.95 7.01 8.92
N CYS A 113 14.29 8.23 8.50
CA CYS A 113 13.83 9.46 9.14
C CYS A 113 13.08 10.32 8.13
N HIS A 114 11.88 10.80 8.50
CA HIS A 114 11.08 11.63 7.61
C HIS A 114 11.60 13.07 7.69
N SER A 115 12.43 13.48 6.74
CA SER A 115 13.18 14.75 6.71
C SER A 115 14.21 14.95 7.82
N ASP A 116 13.88 14.60 9.06
CA ASP A 116 14.77 14.61 10.23
C ASP A 116 14.33 13.57 11.26
N CYS A 117 15.28 12.96 11.97
CA CYS A 117 15.00 11.87 12.91
C CYS A 117 14.26 12.31 14.18
N SER A 118 14.16 13.62 14.47
CA SER A 118 13.34 14.13 15.56
C SER A 118 11.86 14.23 15.19
N LEU A 119 11.52 14.27 13.89
CA LEU A 119 10.16 14.37 13.41
C LEU A 119 9.45 13.02 13.42
N LEU A 120 10.03 12.04 12.72
CA LEU A 120 9.53 10.67 12.69
C LEU A 120 10.68 9.73 12.29
N ASP A 121 11.11 8.88 13.24
CA ASP A 121 12.14 7.86 13.05
C ASP A 121 11.45 6.48 13.02
N ALA A 122 11.44 5.86 11.85
CA ALA A 122 10.86 4.53 11.63
C ALA A 122 11.87 3.39 11.97
N GLY A 123 13.03 3.73 12.53
CA GLY A 123 14.06 2.80 12.96
C GLY A 123 15.15 2.56 11.92
N PRO A 124 16.06 1.59 12.18
CA PRO A 124 17.19 1.31 11.29
C PRO A 124 16.76 0.87 9.89
N LEU A 125 17.43 1.37 8.86
CA LEU A 125 17.21 0.97 7.46
C LEU A 125 17.24 -0.55 7.28
N ALA A 126 18.21 -1.21 7.92
CA ALA A 126 18.41 -2.65 7.80
C ALA A 126 17.19 -3.48 8.27
N ASP A 127 16.43 -3.00 9.26
CA ASP A 127 15.26 -3.72 9.77
C ASP A 127 14.09 -3.64 8.78
N TRP A 128 13.86 -2.46 8.18
CA TRP A 128 12.86 -2.30 7.12
C TRP A 128 13.20 -3.10 5.87
N LEU A 129 14.47 -3.09 5.44
CA LEU A 129 14.95 -3.92 4.32
C LEU A 129 14.77 -5.42 4.62
N ARG A 130 14.97 -5.86 5.87
CA ARG A 130 14.78 -7.26 6.28
C ARG A 130 13.32 -7.70 6.17
N LEU A 131 12.37 -6.83 6.50
CA LEU A 131 10.94 -7.11 6.31
C LEU A 131 10.60 -7.32 4.82
N ILE A 132 11.14 -6.48 3.94
CA ILE A 132 10.95 -6.61 2.49
C ILE A 132 11.63 -7.87 1.96
N ALA A 133 12.84 -8.18 2.40
CA ALA A 133 13.54 -9.42 2.05
C ALA A 133 12.72 -10.66 2.45
N GLY A 134 12.18 -10.68 3.67
CA GLY A 134 11.31 -11.75 4.14
C GLY A 134 10.06 -11.93 3.25
N TRP A 135 9.45 -10.82 2.83
CA TRP A 135 8.35 -10.84 1.89
C TRP A 135 8.77 -11.38 0.52
N MET A 136 9.86 -10.89 -0.06
CA MET A 136 10.35 -11.32 -1.38
C MET A 136 10.78 -12.79 -1.41
N ASN A 137 11.30 -13.31 -0.28
CA ASN A 137 11.63 -14.72 -0.13
C ASN A 137 10.38 -15.62 -0.09
N SER A 138 9.28 -15.10 0.46
CA SER A 138 8.00 -15.80 0.51
C SER A 138 7.20 -15.68 -0.80
N ASN A 139 7.52 -14.68 -1.63
CA ASN A 139 6.84 -14.34 -2.88
C ASN A 139 7.83 -14.37 -4.04
N THR A 140 8.19 -15.59 -4.49
CA THR A 140 9.28 -15.82 -5.46
C THR A 140 9.00 -15.34 -6.87
N ASN A 141 7.75 -14.99 -7.18
CA ASN A 141 7.28 -14.62 -8.50
C ASN A 141 7.11 -13.10 -8.66
N ASP A 142 7.66 -12.34 -7.73
CA ASP A 142 7.53 -10.90 -7.70
C ASP A 142 8.88 -10.22 -7.87
N VAL A 143 8.86 -9.12 -8.62
CA VAL A 143 9.97 -8.18 -8.79
C VAL A 143 9.58 -6.88 -8.10
N VAL A 144 10.39 -6.46 -7.13
CA VAL A 144 10.14 -5.28 -6.29
C VAL A 144 11.17 -4.21 -6.60
N THR A 145 10.74 -2.96 -6.57
CA THR A 145 11.59 -1.78 -6.71
C THR A 145 11.67 -1.02 -5.40
N ILE A 146 12.87 -0.66 -4.96
CA ILE A 146 13.10 0.20 -3.79
C ILE A 146 13.81 1.47 -4.25
N LEU A 147 13.35 2.63 -3.82
CA LEU A 147 14.05 3.90 -3.95
C LEU A 147 14.35 4.47 -2.56
N LEU A 148 15.63 4.72 -2.27
CA LEU A 148 16.05 5.40 -1.06
C LEU A 148 16.34 6.87 -1.36
N VAL A 149 15.60 7.77 -0.74
CA VAL A 149 15.98 9.18 -0.71
C VAL A 149 17.13 9.32 0.29
N ASN A 150 18.35 9.36 -0.22
CA ASN A 150 19.60 9.37 0.53
C ASN A 150 19.97 10.79 0.96
N SER A 151 19.20 11.32 1.90
CA SER A 151 19.24 12.74 2.31
C SER A 151 20.63 13.22 2.75
N ASP A 152 21.42 12.33 3.38
CA ASP A 152 22.74 12.66 3.92
C ASP A 152 23.90 12.20 3.01
N LYS A 153 23.61 11.78 1.77
CA LYS A 153 24.60 11.37 0.77
C LYS A 153 25.51 10.23 1.25
N SER A 154 24.92 9.27 1.97
CA SER A 154 25.63 8.09 2.45
C SER A 154 26.23 7.32 1.26
N SER A 155 27.47 6.90 1.42
CA SER A 155 28.23 6.22 0.38
C SER A 155 27.81 4.76 0.18
N ALA A 156 28.31 4.14 -0.88
CA ALA A 156 28.19 2.70 -1.13
C ALA A 156 28.67 1.83 0.04
N ALA A 157 29.74 2.26 0.73
CA ALA A 157 30.28 1.55 1.88
C ALA A 157 29.36 1.60 3.11
N GLU A 158 28.47 2.61 3.19
CA GLU A 158 27.52 2.77 4.29
C GLU A 158 26.17 2.11 3.97
N LEU A 159 25.65 2.28 2.75
CA LEU A 159 24.36 1.70 2.32
C LEU A 159 24.46 0.20 2.05
N GLY A 160 25.54 -0.27 1.41
CA GLY A 160 25.74 -1.67 1.02
C GLY A 160 25.56 -2.68 2.15
N PRO A 161 26.18 -2.47 3.34
CA PRO A 161 26.00 -3.35 4.48
C PRO A 161 24.55 -3.54 4.92
N ALA A 162 23.69 -2.51 4.82
CA ALA A 162 22.29 -2.63 5.18
C ALA A 162 21.56 -3.62 4.26
N PHE A 163 21.73 -3.49 2.94
CA PHE A 163 21.19 -4.43 1.95
C PHE A 163 21.74 -5.85 2.11
N ALA A 164 23.06 -5.98 2.32
CA ALA A 164 23.72 -7.27 2.52
C ALA A 164 23.23 -7.98 3.79
N SER A 165 23.05 -7.24 4.89
CA SER A 165 22.54 -7.79 6.15
C SER A 165 21.07 -8.24 6.07
N ALA A 166 20.29 -7.61 5.19
CA ALA A 166 18.92 -8.03 4.87
C ALA A 166 18.88 -9.20 3.87
N GLY A 167 19.98 -9.47 3.16
CA GLY A 167 20.06 -10.47 2.09
C GLY A 167 19.48 -10.01 0.74
N LEU A 168 19.21 -8.70 0.60
CA LEU A 168 18.67 -8.12 -0.62
C LEU A 168 19.73 -7.91 -1.71
N ASP A 169 21.01 -7.82 -1.33
CA ASP A 169 22.16 -7.79 -2.24
C ASP A 169 22.16 -8.98 -3.21
N LYS A 170 21.74 -10.16 -2.75
CA LYS A 170 21.64 -11.39 -3.54
C LYS A 170 20.47 -11.41 -4.51
N LEU A 171 19.47 -10.55 -4.28
CA LEU A 171 18.30 -10.41 -5.15
C LEU A 171 18.44 -9.21 -6.10
N GLY A 172 19.47 -8.37 -5.93
CA GLY A 172 19.68 -7.16 -6.70
C GLY A 172 19.95 -7.42 -8.18
N TYR A 173 19.18 -6.78 -9.06
CA TYR A 173 19.45 -6.72 -10.49
C TYR A 173 20.54 -5.66 -10.76
N THR A 174 21.59 -6.07 -11.47
CA THR A 174 22.63 -5.19 -11.98
C THR A 174 22.41 -4.99 -13.47
N PRO A 175 22.03 -3.79 -13.94
CA PRO A 175 21.92 -3.50 -15.36
C PRO A 175 23.29 -3.57 -16.06
N PRO A 176 23.33 -3.83 -17.37
CA PRO A 176 24.57 -3.83 -18.15
C PRO A 176 25.19 -2.43 -18.32
N ALA A 177 24.45 -1.38 -17.97
CA ALA A 177 24.87 0.02 -18.02
C ALA A 177 24.79 0.65 -16.62
N THR A 178 25.58 1.69 -16.38
CA THR A 178 25.57 2.47 -15.13
C THR A 178 24.74 3.75 -15.22
N SER A 179 23.93 3.87 -16.27
CA SER A 179 22.99 4.98 -16.50
C SER A 179 21.79 4.48 -17.30
N ALA A 180 20.83 5.38 -17.57
CA ALA A 180 19.62 5.16 -18.36
C ALA A 180 19.87 4.25 -19.57
N THR A 181 19.04 3.22 -19.69
CA THR A 181 19.18 2.14 -20.67
C THR A 181 17.81 1.59 -21.06
N GLY A 182 17.68 1.15 -22.31
CA GLY A 182 16.51 0.43 -22.81
C GLY A 182 16.56 -1.08 -22.52
N ASP A 183 17.74 -1.60 -22.13
CA ASP A 183 18.04 -3.05 -22.04
C ASP A 183 17.59 -3.66 -20.71
N TRP A 184 16.31 -3.51 -20.39
CA TRP A 184 15.72 -4.14 -19.22
C TRP A 184 15.17 -5.53 -19.56
N PRO A 185 15.38 -6.57 -18.74
CA PRO A 185 14.80 -7.89 -18.94
C PRO A 185 13.28 -7.89 -18.74
N THR A 186 12.63 -8.98 -19.18
CA THR A 186 11.25 -9.25 -18.79
C THR A 186 11.16 -9.64 -17.32
N LEU A 187 10.00 -9.46 -16.69
CA LEU A 187 9.80 -9.91 -15.30
C LEU A 187 10.13 -11.39 -15.13
N GLN A 188 9.69 -12.25 -16.07
CA GLN A 188 10.00 -13.68 -16.01
C GLN A 188 11.51 -13.93 -16.02
N LYS A 189 12.29 -13.24 -16.86
CA LYS A 189 13.74 -13.39 -16.90
C LYS A 189 14.41 -12.95 -15.60
N MET A 190 13.94 -11.88 -14.97
CA MET A 190 14.42 -11.44 -13.65
C MET A 190 14.11 -12.46 -12.57
N ILE A 191 12.91 -13.06 -12.62
CA ILE A 191 12.47 -14.10 -11.69
C ILE A 191 13.31 -15.36 -11.85
N ASP A 192 13.47 -15.84 -13.08
CA ASP A 192 14.25 -17.05 -13.39
C ASP A 192 15.74 -16.89 -13.00
N ALA A 193 16.28 -15.68 -13.15
CA ALA A 193 17.65 -15.35 -12.74
C ALA A 193 17.81 -15.11 -11.22
N GLY A 194 16.72 -15.03 -10.46
CA GLY A 194 16.75 -14.69 -9.04
C GLY A 194 17.07 -13.22 -8.72
N THR A 195 17.28 -12.37 -9.73
CA THR A 195 17.58 -10.93 -9.60
C THR A 195 16.29 -10.11 -9.60
N ARG A 196 15.52 -10.22 -8.51
CA ARG A 196 14.13 -9.73 -8.41
C ARG A 196 13.99 -8.40 -7.66
N LEU A 197 15.09 -7.73 -7.31
CA LEU A 197 15.10 -6.40 -6.71
C LEU A 197 15.73 -5.41 -7.68
N VAL A 198 15.08 -4.27 -7.92
CA VAL A 198 15.71 -3.09 -8.54
C VAL A 198 15.83 -2.03 -7.45
N ALA A 199 17.04 -1.56 -7.15
CA ALA A 199 17.28 -0.63 -6.06
C ALA A 199 17.91 0.67 -6.59
N PHE A 200 17.32 1.79 -6.18
CA PHE A 200 17.80 3.14 -6.51
C PHE A 200 18.11 3.93 -5.24
N ALA A 201 19.00 4.91 -5.35
CA ALA A 201 19.20 5.92 -4.32
C ALA A 201 19.40 7.32 -4.94
N THR A 202 18.81 8.36 -4.36
CA THR A 202 19.16 9.76 -4.67
C THR A 202 20.59 10.04 -4.21
N ASP A 203 21.19 11.15 -4.68
CA ASP A 203 22.49 11.65 -4.18
C ASP A 203 23.56 10.57 -3.94
N PHE A 204 23.65 9.61 -4.86
CA PHE A 204 24.46 8.42 -4.73
C PHE A 204 25.35 8.25 -5.96
N ASP A 205 26.65 8.05 -5.74
CA ASP A 205 27.59 7.73 -6.81
C ASP A 205 27.65 6.21 -7.02
N TYR A 206 27.54 5.77 -8.28
CA TYR A 206 27.65 4.36 -8.62
C TYR A 206 28.98 3.78 -8.11
N ALA A 207 28.91 2.58 -7.50
CA ALA A 207 30.08 1.86 -7.04
C ALA A 207 30.00 0.37 -7.38
N THR A 208 31.08 -0.17 -7.93
CA THR A 208 31.19 -1.59 -8.29
C THR A 208 31.15 -2.54 -7.09
N SER A 209 31.33 -2.03 -5.86
CA SER A 209 31.18 -2.79 -4.62
C SER A 209 29.71 -3.11 -4.27
N VAL A 210 28.75 -2.35 -4.83
CA VAL A 210 27.30 -2.53 -4.64
C VAL A 210 26.59 -2.36 -5.99
N PRO A 211 26.91 -3.18 -7.01
CA PRO A 211 26.57 -2.87 -8.40
C PRO A 211 25.06 -2.90 -8.72
N TYR A 212 24.24 -3.41 -7.80
CA TYR A 212 22.79 -3.44 -7.88
C TYR A 212 22.10 -2.18 -7.36
N LEU A 213 22.81 -1.29 -6.64
CA LEU A 213 22.27 -0.03 -6.15
C LEU A 213 22.60 1.07 -7.16
N LEU A 214 21.55 1.64 -7.76
CA LEU A 214 21.65 2.52 -8.91
C LEU A 214 21.46 3.99 -8.50
N PRO A 215 22.25 4.94 -9.02
CA PRO A 215 21.96 6.36 -8.86
C PRO A 215 20.62 6.69 -9.51
N GLU A 216 19.64 7.16 -8.74
CA GLU A 216 18.30 7.44 -9.27
C GLU A 216 18.39 8.34 -10.51
N PHE A 217 19.06 9.48 -10.38
CA PHE A 217 19.08 10.50 -11.43
C PHE A 217 19.98 10.19 -12.64
N ASP A 218 20.69 9.07 -12.63
CA ASP A 218 21.33 8.55 -13.84
C ASP A 218 20.38 7.66 -14.65
N PHE A 219 19.34 7.10 -14.02
CA PHE A 219 18.40 6.15 -14.62
C PHE A 219 16.96 6.66 -14.72
N MET A 220 16.58 7.62 -13.88
CA MET A 220 15.21 8.08 -13.65
C MET A 220 15.12 9.60 -13.75
N PHE A 221 13.99 10.08 -14.27
CA PHE A 221 13.55 11.46 -14.10
C PHE A 221 12.19 11.46 -13.43
N GLU A 222 11.83 12.58 -12.81
CA GLU A 222 10.57 12.71 -12.10
C GLU A 222 9.88 14.06 -12.27
N THR A 223 8.57 14.05 -12.01
CA THR A 223 7.72 15.24 -11.94
C THR A 223 7.91 15.99 -10.62
N PRO A 224 7.44 17.26 -10.51
CA PRO A 224 7.48 17.98 -9.25
C PRO A 224 6.85 17.19 -8.10
N TYR A 225 7.50 17.20 -6.94
CA TYR A 225 7.02 16.53 -5.73
C TYR A 225 6.30 17.48 -4.76
N GLN A 226 6.60 18.78 -4.79
CA GLN A 226 5.99 19.79 -3.92
C GLN A 226 4.68 20.34 -4.51
N VAL A 227 3.60 19.55 -4.42
CA VAL A 227 2.25 19.94 -4.86
C VAL A 227 1.39 20.27 -3.67
N THR A 228 0.80 21.47 -3.61
CA THR A 228 -0.07 21.93 -2.51
C THR A 228 -1.53 22.12 -2.89
N GLU A 229 -1.87 21.90 -4.16
CA GLU A 229 -3.21 22.13 -4.70
C GLU A 229 -3.52 21.10 -5.81
N PRO A 230 -4.77 20.66 -5.99
CA PRO A 230 -5.13 19.62 -6.98
C PRO A 230 -4.75 19.95 -8.43
N VAL A 231 -4.65 21.24 -8.78
CA VAL A 231 -4.26 21.71 -10.11
C VAL A 231 -2.74 21.78 -10.32
N GLY A 232 -1.95 21.53 -9.28
CA GLY A 232 -0.49 21.59 -9.34
C GLY A 232 0.17 20.34 -9.95
N PHE A 233 -0.53 19.20 -9.97
CA PHE A 233 -0.04 18.00 -10.65
C PHE A 233 0.14 18.24 -12.14
N ASN A 234 1.37 18.04 -12.62
CA ASN A 234 1.75 18.27 -14.00
C ASN A 234 2.87 17.31 -14.42
N CYS A 235 3.10 17.23 -15.73
CA CYS A 235 4.00 16.26 -16.33
C CYS A 235 5.34 16.86 -16.76
N THR A 236 5.74 17.99 -16.16
CA THR A 236 7.06 18.59 -16.42
C THR A 236 8.17 17.79 -15.75
N LEU A 237 9.40 17.91 -16.28
CA LEU A 237 10.57 17.31 -15.65
C LEU A 237 11.11 18.29 -14.61
N ASP A 238 11.07 17.88 -13.34
CA ASP A 238 11.63 18.66 -12.23
C ASP A 238 13.06 18.21 -11.93
N ARG A 239 13.26 16.91 -11.73
CA ARG A 239 14.57 16.32 -11.47
C ARG A 239 14.87 15.15 -12.42
N PRO A 240 16.13 14.98 -12.86
CA PRO A 240 17.28 15.83 -12.55
C PRO A 240 17.40 17.03 -13.49
N SER A 241 17.95 18.14 -12.98
CA SER A 241 18.10 19.38 -13.75
C SER A 241 19.36 19.41 -14.65
N THR A 242 19.74 18.28 -15.25
CA THR A 242 20.96 18.22 -16.08
C THR A 242 20.76 18.92 -17.42
N ALA A 243 21.81 19.60 -17.91
CA ALA A 243 21.77 20.29 -19.20
C ALA A 243 21.44 19.33 -20.36
N LYS A 244 21.84 18.06 -20.26
CA LYS A 244 21.55 17.00 -21.23
C LYS A 244 20.04 16.80 -21.44
N LEU A 245 19.25 16.89 -20.37
CA LEU A 245 17.81 16.67 -20.45
C LEU A 245 17.03 17.92 -20.86
N ASN A 246 17.64 19.11 -20.77
CA ASN A 246 17.02 20.39 -21.14
C ASN A 246 15.60 20.58 -20.55
N LYS A 247 15.38 20.09 -19.32
CA LYS A 247 14.06 20.07 -18.64
C LYS A 247 12.92 19.46 -19.47
N SER A 248 13.23 18.54 -20.38
CA SER A 248 12.26 17.94 -21.30
C SER A 248 12.02 16.46 -20.96
N PRO A 249 10.81 16.10 -20.50
CA PRO A 249 10.43 14.70 -20.28
C PRO A 249 10.61 13.84 -21.53
N THR A 250 10.23 14.35 -22.69
CA THR A 250 10.34 13.61 -23.97
C THR A 250 11.79 13.40 -24.38
N THR A 251 12.71 14.28 -24.00
CA THR A 251 14.15 14.08 -24.18
C THR A 251 14.70 13.03 -23.21
N ALA A 252 14.26 13.03 -21.95
CA ALA A 252 14.65 11.99 -21.00
C ALA A 252 14.18 10.59 -21.47
N ILE A 253 12.94 10.50 -21.94
CA ILE A 253 12.36 9.26 -22.48
C ILE A 253 13.11 8.78 -23.73
N SER A 254 13.47 9.66 -24.66
CA SER A 254 14.24 9.27 -25.85
C SER A 254 15.66 8.80 -25.52
N LEU A 255 16.16 9.15 -24.34
CA LEU A 255 17.43 8.68 -23.77
C LEU A 255 17.26 7.46 -22.85
N ASN A 256 16.08 6.82 -22.85
CA ASN A 256 15.72 5.64 -22.07
C ASN A 256 15.71 5.83 -20.54
N TYR A 257 15.49 7.05 -20.05
CA TYR A 257 15.22 7.24 -18.62
C TYR A 257 13.88 6.60 -18.26
N LEU A 258 13.83 5.95 -17.10
CA LEU A 258 12.59 5.59 -16.44
C LEU A 258 11.90 6.85 -15.92
N SER A 259 10.57 6.85 -15.88
CA SER A 259 9.77 8.00 -15.46
C SER A 259 9.08 7.75 -14.12
N LEU A 260 9.25 8.68 -13.18
CA LEU A 260 8.58 8.69 -11.88
C LEU A 260 7.60 9.85 -11.80
N VAL A 261 6.33 9.55 -11.58
CA VAL A 261 5.29 10.55 -11.34
C VAL A 261 5.04 10.64 -9.83
N ASN A 262 5.43 11.76 -9.24
CA ASN A 262 5.06 12.13 -7.88
C ASN A 262 3.59 12.57 -7.85
N HIS A 263 2.76 11.84 -7.11
CA HIS A 263 1.33 12.07 -7.04
C HIS A 263 0.83 12.02 -5.59
N PHE A 264 1.34 12.92 -4.78
CA PHE A 264 0.90 13.17 -3.42
C PHE A 264 0.80 14.69 -3.22
N GLN A 265 -0.12 15.11 -2.35
CA GLN A 265 -0.40 16.53 -2.08
C GLN A 265 0.01 16.86 -0.65
N TYR A 266 0.63 18.02 -0.49
CA TYR A 266 0.98 18.59 0.80
C TYR A 266 -0.09 19.58 1.26
N LYS A 267 -0.26 19.65 2.57
CA LYS A 267 -1.02 20.68 3.27
C LYS A 267 -0.08 21.50 4.15
N ASP A 268 -0.14 22.81 3.99
CA ASP A 268 0.58 23.75 4.87
C ASP A 268 -0.14 23.85 6.22
N LEU A 269 0.60 23.71 7.32
CA LEU A 269 0.06 23.87 8.68
C LEU A 269 -0.01 25.33 9.16
N GLY A 270 0.29 26.30 8.28
CA GLY A 270 0.11 27.75 8.50
C GLY A 270 1.06 28.39 9.52
N PHE A 271 1.57 27.65 10.50
CA PHE A 271 2.52 28.12 11.50
C PHE A 271 3.89 27.49 11.23
N ALA A 272 4.84 28.28 10.71
CA ALA A 272 6.24 27.90 10.38
C ALA A 272 6.52 27.24 9.02
N GLY A 273 5.59 27.25 8.05
CA GLY A 273 5.88 26.73 6.69
C GLY A 273 6.08 25.21 6.64
N ILE A 274 5.58 24.49 7.64
CA ILE A 274 5.65 23.03 7.73
C ILE A 274 4.57 22.43 6.82
N GLN A 275 5.00 21.54 5.93
CA GLN A 275 4.16 20.76 5.03
C GLN A 275 3.97 19.34 5.57
N ILE A 276 2.75 18.84 5.51
CA ILE A 276 2.40 17.46 5.85
C ILE A 276 1.61 16.81 4.72
N PRO A 277 1.57 15.46 4.63
CA PRO A 277 0.67 14.76 3.72
C PRO A 277 -0.79 15.19 3.91
N ASP A 278 -1.45 15.61 2.82
CA ASP A 278 -2.82 16.10 2.82
C ASP A 278 -3.83 14.94 2.80
N VAL A 279 -4.19 14.47 4.00
CA VAL A 279 -5.23 13.45 4.19
C VAL A 279 -6.63 13.98 3.84
N ASP A 280 -6.88 15.29 3.93
CA ASP A 280 -8.23 15.84 3.73
C ASP A 280 -8.67 15.74 2.26
N SER A 281 -7.70 15.80 1.35
CA SER A 281 -7.93 15.69 -0.10
C SER A 281 -7.70 14.27 -0.64
N ILE A 282 -7.42 13.28 0.22
CA ILE A 282 -6.96 11.95 -0.25
C ILE A 282 -8.00 11.23 -1.10
N ASN A 283 -9.29 11.47 -0.83
CA ASN A 283 -10.39 10.91 -1.61
C ASN A 283 -10.43 11.43 -3.06
N VAL A 284 -9.85 12.60 -3.31
CA VAL A 284 -9.68 13.17 -4.65
C VAL A 284 -8.35 12.73 -5.24
N THR A 285 -7.24 12.89 -4.50
CA THR A 285 -5.90 12.62 -4.99
C THR A 285 -5.75 11.16 -5.44
N ASN A 286 -6.12 10.20 -4.61
CA ASN A 286 -5.96 8.79 -4.94
C ASN A 286 -7.05 8.22 -5.85
N SER A 287 -8.07 9.00 -6.20
CA SER A 287 -9.17 8.52 -7.05
C SER A 287 -8.68 8.11 -8.45
N PRO A 288 -8.95 6.88 -8.91
CA PRO A 288 -8.49 6.39 -10.22
C PRO A 288 -9.26 6.99 -11.40
N ASN A 289 -10.15 7.94 -11.15
CA ASN A 289 -10.94 8.63 -12.15
C ASN A 289 -10.10 9.63 -12.95
N THR A 290 -10.62 10.05 -14.11
CA THR A 290 -9.91 10.95 -15.04
C THR A 290 -10.56 12.33 -15.17
N ALA A 291 -11.71 12.54 -14.54
CA ALA A 291 -12.52 13.73 -14.75
C ALA A 291 -12.05 14.93 -13.90
N THR A 292 -11.69 14.70 -12.64
CA THR A 292 -11.44 15.78 -11.67
C THR A 292 -9.95 16.12 -11.61
N ALA A 293 -9.62 17.41 -11.49
CA ALA A 293 -8.25 17.83 -11.18
C ALA A 293 -7.81 17.21 -9.84
N GLY A 294 -6.54 16.83 -9.73
CA GLY A 294 -6.05 16.10 -8.57
C GLY A 294 -6.16 14.59 -8.68
N ASN A 295 -7.06 14.02 -9.50
CA ASN A 295 -7.17 12.56 -9.58
C ASN A 295 -5.92 11.92 -10.20
N ILE A 296 -5.43 10.84 -9.61
CA ILE A 296 -4.31 10.06 -10.15
C ILE A 296 -4.57 9.56 -11.57
N GLY A 297 -5.81 9.12 -11.87
CA GLY A 297 -6.16 8.67 -13.20
C GLY A 297 -6.01 9.77 -14.26
N ARG A 298 -6.39 11.01 -13.90
CA ARG A 298 -6.23 12.18 -14.77
C ARG A 298 -4.77 12.54 -14.99
N HIS A 299 -3.97 12.54 -13.92
CA HIS A 299 -2.54 12.84 -14.01
C HIS A 299 -1.81 11.81 -14.89
N LEU A 300 -2.12 10.52 -14.70
CA LEU A 300 -1.62 9.43 -15.51
C LEU A 300 -1.98 9.57 -17.00
N GLN A 301 -3.24 9.90 -17.30
CA GLN A 301 -3.70 10.12 -18.66
C GLN A 301 -3.00 11.31 -19.31
N GLN A 302 -2.84 12.42 -18.57
CA GLN A 302 -2.16 13.61 -19.04
C GLN A 302 -0.69 13.30 -19.38
N CYS A 303 0.06 12.68 -18.46
CA CYS A 303 1.48 12.40 -18.70
C CYS A 303 1.66 11.38 -19.83
N THR A 304 0.79 10.38 -19.91
CA THR A 304 0.79 9.44 -21.04
C THR A 304 0.62 10.17 -22.38
N SER A 305 -0.29 11.15 -22.45
CA SER A 305 -0.53 11.93 -23.66
C SER A 305 0.63 12.87 -23.99
N GLU A 306 1.17 13.59 -23.01
CA GLU A 306 2.24 14.57 -23.22
C GLU A 306 3.58 13.91 -23.56
N TRP A 307 3.85 12.75 -22.95
CA TRP A 307 5.11 12.03 -23.12
C TRP A 307 5.09 11.04 -24.28
N GLY A 308 3.91 10.69 -24.80
CA GLY A 308 3.72 9.68 -25.83
C GLY A 308 3.95 8.23 -25.35
N THR A 309 4.19 8.05 -24.06
CA THR A 309 4.30 6.75 -23.39
C THR A 309 3.81 6.88 -21.95
N ARG A 310 3.31 5.77 -21.40
CA ARG A 310 2.86 5.72 -20.01
C ARG A 310 4.05 5.82 -19.04
N PRO A 311 3.86 6.46 -17.87
CA PRO A 311 4.85 6.48 -16.80
C PRO A 311 5.29 5.08 -16.34
N ASN A 312 6.52 4.98 -15.82
CA ASN A 312 7.04 3.75 -15.22
C ASN A 312 6.62 3.60 -13.77
N PHE A 313 6.59 4.68 -12.99
CA PHE A 313 6.23 4.67 -11.57
C PHE A 313 5.22 5.76 -11.26
N LEU A 314 4.23 5.45 -10.44
CA LEU A 314 3.36 6.45 -9.81
C LEU A 314 3.45 6.28 -8.30
N LEU A 315 3.74 7.37 -7.60
CA LEU A 315 4.03 7.35 -6.17
C LEU A 315 2.99 8.17 -5.41
N VAL A 316 2.34 7.57 -4.41
CA VAL A 316 1.25 8.21 -3.64
C VAL A 316 1.41 8.07 -2.13
N ASP A 317 0.84 9.01 -1.39
CA ASP A 317 0.54 8.87 0.03
C ASP A 317 -0.75 8.06 0.23
N PHE A 318 -0.88 7.39 1.38
CA PHE A 318 -2.04 6.61 1.83
C PHE A 318 -2.60 5.69 0.74
N TRP A 319 -1.73 4.87 0.15
CA TRP A 319 -2.01 4.04 -1.03
C TRP A 319 -3.24 3.13 -0.90
N ASN A 320 -3.68 2.86 0.32
CA ASN A 320 -4.83 2.01 0.64
C ASN A 320 -6.18 2.74 0.57
N MET A 321 -6.20 4.01 0.18
CA MET A 321 -7.41 4.84 0.09
C MET A 321 -7.80 5.06 -1.38
N GLU A 322 -9.06 4.84 -1.73
CA GLU A 322 -9.68 5.07 -3.06
C GLU A 322 -9.17 4.17 -4.20
N ASP A 323 -8.46 3.09 -3.90
CA ASP A 323 -7.98 2.12 -4.90
C ASP A 323 -7.19 2.72 -6.09
N PRO A 324 -6.10 3.48 -5.85
CA PRO A 324 -5.31 4.12 -6.90
C PRO A 324 -4.64 3.12 -7.85
N ILE A 325 -4.41 1.88 -7.40
CA ILE A 325 -3.80 0.81 -8.22
C ILE A 325 -4.68 0.47 -9.43
N THR A 326 -6.00 0.67 -9.37
CA THR A 326 -6.89 0.53 -10.51
C THR A 326 -6.52 1.45 -11.68
N ALA A 327 -6.00 2.65 -11.44
CA ALA A 327 -5.51 3.53 -12.51
C ALA A 327 -4.29 2.92 -13.21
N VAL A 328 -3.38 2.35 -12.42
CA VAL A 328 -2.17 1.67 -12.92
C VAL A 328 -2.51 0.41 -13.69
N ASP A 329 -3.50 -0.37 -13.25
CA ASP A 329 -3.97 -1.56 -13.97
C ASP A 329 -4.56 -1.22 -15.34
N ARG A 330 -5.38 -0.16 -15.39
CA ARG A 330 -5.93 0.36 -16.65
C ARG A 330 -4.82 0.81 -17.60
N ALA A 331 -3.82 1.53 -17.10
CA ALA A 331 -2.68 1.96 -17.91
C ALA A 331 -1.80 0.80 -18.40
N ASN A 332 -1.71 -0.27 -17.60
CA ASN A 332 -1.09 -1.52 -18.02
C ASN A 332 -2.00 -2.37 -18.94
N GLY A 333 -3.28 -2.07 -19.08
CA GLY A 333 -4.24 -2.90 -19.81
C GLY A 333 -4.41 -4.30 -19.24
N LEU A 334 -4.42 -4.43 -17.90
CA LEU A 334 -4.56 -5.72 -17.22
C LEU A 334 -6.03 -6.08 -17.04
N SER A 335 -6.35 -7.36 -17.26
CA SER A 335 -7.66 -7.97 -17.00
C SER A 335 -7.57 -9.31 -16.27
N ASP A 336 -6.35 -9.78 -15.98
CA ASP A 336 -6.00 -11.09 -15.43
C ASP A 336 -5.29 -10.97 -14.07
N ILE A 337 -5.68 -9.97 -13.27
CA ILE A 337 -5.11 -9.69 -11.95
C ILE A 337 -5.51 -10.78 -10.97
N THR A 338 -4.54 -11.31 -10.22
CA THR A 338 -4.73 -12.40 -9.26
C THR A 338 -3.82 -12.24 -8.04
N GLY A 339 -4.26 -12.72 -6.88
CA GLY A 339 -3.41 -12.86 -5.68
C GLY A 339 -3.06 -11.56 -4.95
N ARG A 340 -3.74 -10.42 -5.24
CA ARG A 340 -3.65 -9.22 -4.41
C ARG A 340 -4.52 -9.38 -3.17
N ALA A 341 -4.00 -8.99 -2.02
CA ALA A 341 -4.78 -8.88 -0.80
C ALA A 341 -5.79 -7.72 -0.93
N SER A 342 -7.02 -7.95 -0.49
CA SER A 342 -7.98 -6.85 -0.29
C SER A 342 -7.58 -6.08 0.97
N VAL A 343 -7.55 -4.76 0.87
CA VAL A 343 -7.30 -3.85 2.00
C VAL A 343 -8.46 -2.87 2.10
N SER A 344 -8.84 -2.49 3.33
CA SER A 344 -9.92 -1.53 3.53
C SER A 344 -9.46 -0.09 3.30
N ASP A 345 -10.31 0.72 2.67
CA ASP A 345 -10.20 2.19 2.59
C ASP A 345 -10.47 2.87 3.94
N LYS A 346 -9.76 2.46 4.99
CA LYS A 346 -9.88 3.09 6.31
C LYS A 346 -8.55 3.69 6.72
N ALA A 347 -8.53 5.02 6.83
CA ALA A 347 -7.66 5.70 7.78
C ALA A 347 -7.91 5.09 9.16
N ALA A 348 -6.85 4.83 9.92
CA ALA A 348 -7.00 4.27 11.26
C ALA A 348 -7.65 5.29 12.21
N SER A 349 -9.00 5.41 12.24
CA SER A 349 -9.75 5.82 13.43
C SER A 349 -11.29 5.65 13.33
N SER A 350 -11.85 5.10 14.42
CA SER A 350 -13.17 5.33 15.05
C SER A 350 -14.45 5.52 14.23
N SER A 351 -15.42 4.61 14.47
CA SER A 351 -16.85 4.87 14.81
C SER A 351 -17.92 4.09 14.02
N SER A 352 -18.82 3.49 14.80
CA SER A 352 -20.29 3.31 14.73
C SER A 352 -21.10 3.39 13.42
N ASP A 353 -22.03 2.42 13.35
CA ASP A 353 -23.37 2.42 12.74
C ASP A 353 -23.56 2.64 11.23
N ALA A 354 -24.01 1.58 10.52
CA ALA A 354 -25.42 1.42 10.15
C ALA A 354 -25.69 0.20 9.23
N SER A 355 -26.68 -0.61 9.63
CA SER A 355 -27.75 -1.19 8.79
C SER A 355 -27.39 -2.09 7.58
N PHE A 356 -27.52 -3.40 7.79
CA PHE A 356 -27.47 -4.46 6.78
C PHE A 356 -28.76 -4.58 5.94
N GLY A 357 -28.61 -4.62 4.61
CA GLY A 357 -29.58 -5.17 3.66
C GLY A 357 -29.04 -6.47 3.04
N TYR A 358 -29.61 -7.61 3.43
CA TYR A 358 -29.23 -8.96 2.96
C TYR A 358 -29.86 -9.28 1.61
N HIS A 359 -29.09 -9.72 0.60
CA HIS A 359 -29.51 -10.65 -0.47
C HIS A 359 -28.29 -11.50 -0.89
N GLY A 360 -28.31 -12.82 -0.57
CA GLY A 360 -27.25 -13.78 -0.92
C GLY A 360 -27.25 -14.21 -2.39
N PRO A 361 -26.24 -14.97 -2.86
CA PRO A 361 -26.43 -16.44 -2.85
C PRO A 361 -25.18 -17.34 -2.74
N ARG A 362 -25.47 -18.58 -2.28
CA ARG A 362 -24.91 -19.92 -2.56
C ARG A 362 -23.39 -20.16 -2.61
N VAL A 363 -23.03 -21.08 -1.71
CA VAL A 363 -21.75 -21.71 -1.39
C VAL A 363 -21.20 -22.60 -2.53
N SER A 364 -19.91 -22.47 -2.84
CA SER A 364 -19.08 -23.54 -3.39
C SER A 364 -17.97 -23.86 -2.40
N ARG A 365 -17.91 -25.11 -1.95
CA ARG A 365 -16.97 -25.63 -0.94
C ARG A 365 -15.55 -25.70 -1.51
N THR A 366 -14.79 -24.65 -1.30
CA THR A 366 -13.32 -24.73 -1.20
C THR A 366 -13.00 -24.72 0.30
N PHE A 367 -11.99 -25.45 0.75
CA PHE A 367 -11.49 -25.32 2.13
C PHE A 367 -10.97 -23.89 2.33
N LEU A 368 -11.87 -22.98 2.70
CA LEU A 368 -11.60 -21.60 3.07
C LEU A 368 -10.64 -21.66 4.26
N ARG A 369 -9.39 -21.23 4.05
CA ARG A 369 -8.56 -20.80 5.17
C ARG A 369 -9.35 -19.68 5.86
N MET A 370 -9.68 -19.89 7.13
CA MET A 370 -10.40 -18.90 7.92
C MET A 370 -9.59 -17.60 7.91
N ASP A 371 -10.18 -16.54 7.37
CA ASP A 371 -9.63 -15.22 7.49
C ASP A 371 -9.82 -14.76 8.94
N TYR A 372 -8.76 -14.92 9.74
CA TYR A 372 -8.80 -14.56 11.15
C TYR A 372 -8.97 -13.06 11.37
N ALA A 373 -8.70 -12.22 10.36
CA ALA A 373 -8.92 -10.78 10.44
C ALA A 373 -10.39 -10.39 10.20
N SER A 374 -11.17 -11.26 9.53
CA SER A 374 -12.61 -11.05 9.31
C SER A 374 -13.49 -11.64 10.41
N ILE A 375 -12.91 -12.22 11.46
CA ILE A 375 -13.69 -12.78 12.56
C ILE A 375 -14.22 -11.63 13.40
N GLU A 376 -15.53 -11.41 13.33
CA GLU A 376 -16.22 -10.46 14.19
C GLU A 376 -16.08 -10.86 15.66
N THR A 377 -15.87 -9.86 16.53
CA THR A 377 -15.96 -10.06 17.97
C THR A 377 -17.41 -10.34 18.38
N PRO A 378 -17.66 -11.03 19.51
CA PRO A 378 -19.02 -11.27 19.99
C PRO A 378 -19.83 -9.98 20.11
N ALA A 379 -21.09 -9.99 19.70
CA ALA A 379 -21.95 -8.80 19.74
C ALA A 379 -22.12 -8.21 21.15
N ALA A 380 -21.97 -9.02 22.20
CA ALA A 380 -22.03 -8.58 23.59
C ALA A 380 -21.14 -9.43 24.48
N CYS A 381 -20.66 -8.82 25.56
CA CYS A 381 -19.96 -9.52 26.63
C CYS A 381 -20.25 -8.91 28.00
N TYR A 382 -19.90 -9.66 29.04
CA TYR A 382 -19.65 -9.11 30.37
C TYR A 382 -18.17 -9.33 30.68
N ALA A 383 -17.53 -8.31 31.24
CA ALA A 383 -16.15 -8.36 31.69
C ALA A 383 -16.10 -7.99 33.16
N ASP A 384 -15.60 -8.92 33.97
CA ASP A 384 -15.27 -8.67 35.36
C ASP A 384 -13.77 -8.41 35.45
N PHE A 385 -13.38 -7.18 35.76
CA PHE A 385 -11.97 -6.77 35.75
C PHE A 385 -11.54 -6.17 37.09
N CYS A 386 -10.30 -6.50 37.48
CA CYS A 386 -9.58 -5.90 38.59
C CYS A 386 -8.40 -5.13 38.02
N LEU A 387 -8.32 -3.83 38.30
CA LEU A 387 -7.28 -2.92 37.83
C LEU A 387 -6.39 -2.53 39.01
N ILE A 388 -5.08 -2.77 38.87
CA ILE A 388 -4.09 -2.59 39.93
C ILE A 388 -3.02 -1.58 39.45
N PRO A 389 -3.04 -0.34 39.98
CA PRO A 389 -1.90 0.58 39.90
C PRO A 389 -0.66 -0.02 40.55
N VAL A 390 0.49 0.02 39.86
CA VAL A 390 1.77 -0.50 40.36
C VAL A 390 2.77 0.64 40.49
N GLY A 391 3.49 0.67 41.61
CA GLY A 391 4.56 1.64 41.84
C GLY A 391 4.07 3.02 42.29
N THR A 392 2.87 3.12 42.86
CA THR A 392 2.28 4.40 43.34
C THR A 392 2.92 4.93 44.63
N GLY A 393 3.72 4.12 45.33
CA GLY A 393 4.29 4.46 46.63
C GLY A 393 3.26 4.51 47.78
N LYS A 394 1.99 4.20 47.52
CA LYS A 394 0.88 4.18 48.50
C LYS A 394 0.28 2.77 48.59
N ILE A 395 -0.18 2.39 49.79
CA ILE A 395 -0.85 1.09 50.03
C ILE A 395 -2.27 1.09 49.44
N SER A 396 -2.97 2.22 49.53
CA SER A 396 -4.33 2.37 49.01
C SER A 396 -4.33 2.86 47.57
N VAL A 397 -5.30 2.37 46.80
CA VAL A 397 -5.57 2.74 45.39
C VAL A 397 -6.98 3.31 45.20
N ALA A 398 -7.62 3.77 46.29
CA ALA A 398 -9.03 4.17 46.29
C ALA A 398 -9.32 5.38 45.39
N GLU A 399 -8.37 6.32 45.27
CA GLU A 399 -8.53 7.50 44.43
C GLU A 399 -8.52 7.13 42.94
N GLU A 400 -7.64 6.20 42.55
CA GLU A 400 -7.54 5.66 41.20
C GLU A 400 -8.81 4.88 40.83
N VAL A 401 -9.28 4.03 41.75
CA VAL A 401 -10.53 3.27 41.56
C VAL A 401 -11.74 4.21 41.45
N ALA A 402 -11.78 5.31 42.20
CA ALA A 402 -12.84 6.31 42.07
C ALA A 402 -12.88 6.94 40.66
N GLU A 403 -11.73 7.22 40.04
CA GLU A 403 -11.69 7.70 38.65
C GLU A 403 -12.22 6.65 37.66
N VAL A 404 -11.87 5.38 37.86
CA VAL A 404 -12.41 4.28 37.06
C VAL A 404 -13.94 4.26 37.13
N GLN A 405 -14.52 4.41 38.32
CA GLN A 405 -15.99 4.46 38.48
C GLN A 405 -16.61 5.68 37.79
N ARG A 406 -15.94 6.84 37.76
CA ARG A 406 -16.43 8.01 37.01
C ARG A 406 -16.43 7.76 35.50
N VAL A 407 -15.39 7.10 34.97
CA VAL A 407 -15.33 6.71 33.55
C VAL A 407 -16.46 5.74 33.20
N LEU A 408 -16.69 4.71 34.03
CA LEU A 408 -17.76 3.76 33.82
C LEU A 408 -19.14 4.43 33.87
N LYS A 409 -19.37 5.33 34.84
CA LYS A 409 -20.60 6.13 34.90
C LYS A 409 -20.80 6.98 33.64
N ALA A 410 -19.75 7.63 33.15
CA ALA A 410 -19.82 8.48 31.96
C ALA A 410 -20.04 7.67 30.66
N SER A 411 -19.68 6.38 30.65
CA SER A 411 -19.86 5.52 29.47
C SER A 411 -21.32 5.17 29.17
N GLY A 412 -22.21 5.25 30.17
CA GLY A 412 -23.60 4.80 30.04
C GLY A 412 -23.77 3.28 30.02
N LEU A 413 -22.68 2.50 30.06
CA LEU A 413 -22.73 1.05 30.17
C LEU A 413 -23.26 0.61 31.53
N LYS A 414 -23.83 -0.59 31.60
CA LYS A 414 -24.23 -1.18 32.86
C LYS A 414 -22.99 -1.75 33.56
N TYR A 415 -22.81 -1.38 34.82
CA TYR A 415 -21.68 -1.84 35.62
C TYR A 415 -22.06 -1.98 37.10
N THR A 416 -21.37 -2.87 37.79
CA THR A 416 -21.53 -3.16 39.20
C THR A 416 -20.16 -3.31 39.85
N MET A 417 -19.82 -2.40 40.77
CA MET A 417 -18.58 -2.44 41.56
C MET A 417 -18.73 -3.40 42.75
N HIS A 418 -17.67 -4.13 43.06
CA HIS A 418 -17.58 -5.00 44.24
C HIS A 418 -16.19 -4.94 44.84
N SER A 419 -15.96 -5.65 45.95
CA SER A 419 -14.73 -5.57 46.76
C SER A 419 -13.44 -5.96 46.04
N ALA A 420 -13.53 -6.63 44.89
CA ALA A 420 -12.38 -7.18 44.16
C ALA A 420 -12.24 -6.61 42.74
N GLY A 421 -13.12 -5.70 42.30
CA GLY A 421 -13.11 -5.23 40.93
C GLY A 421 -14.43 -4.59 40.51
N THR A 422 -14.66 -4.56 39.21
CA THR A 422 -15.91 -4.07 38.64
C THR A 422 -16.32 -4.96 37.48
N THR A 423 -17.58 -5.38 37.49
CA THR A 423 -18.22 -6.03 36.36
C THR A 423 -18.86 -4.97 35.46
N VAL A 424 -18.58 -5.01 34.16
CA VAL A 424 -19.20 -4.15 33.14
C VAL A 424 -19.76 -5.01 32.02
N GLU A 425 -20.91 -4.64 31.47
CA GLU A 425 -21.59 -5.40 30.42
C GLU A 425 -22.15 -4.48 29.32
N GLY A 426 -22.10 -4.97 28.08
CA GLY A 426 -22.47 -4.21 26.88
C GLY A 426 -21.95 -4.85 25.60
N ALA A 427 -21.85 -4.06 24.53
CA ALA A 427 -21.17 -4.49 23.30
C ALA A 427 -19.69 -4.77 23.59
N TRP A 428 -19.10 -5.76 22.91
CA TRP A 428 -17.69 -6.15 23.14
C TRP A 428 -16.74 -4.96 23.02
N ASP A 429 -16.87 -4.20 21.94
CA ASP A 429 -15.99 -3.06 21.67
C ASP A 429 -16.16 -1.95 22.70
N GLU A 430 -17.39 -1.66 23.13
CA GLU A 430 -17.66 -0.64 24.16
C GLU A 430 -17.08 -1.04 25.51
N VAL A 431 -17.24 -2.31 25.89
CA VAL A 431 -16.69 -2.88 27.12
C VAL A 431 -15.16 -2.83 27.12
N MET A 432 -14.51 -3.30 26.06
CA MET A 432 -13.04 -3.27 25.97
C MET A 432 -12.51 -1.84 25.89
N THR A 433 -13.23 -0.95 25.20
CA THR A 433 -12.89 0.48 25.12
C THR A 433 -12.99 1.16 26.48
N VAL A 434 -14.05 0.91 27.27
CA VAL A 434 -14.20 1.56 28.58
C VAL A 434 -13.16 1.05 29.57
N ILE A 435 -12.78 -0.24 29.50
CA ILE A 435 -11.67 -0.79 30.29
C ILE A 435 -10.34 -0.14 29.87
N GLY A 436 -10.09 0.05 28.57
CA GLY A 436 -8.93 0.81 28.10
C GLY A 436 -8.92 2.26 28.61
N LYS A 437 -10.07 2.95 28.58
CA LYS A 437 -10.21 4.31 29.16
C LYS A 437 -9.97 4.33 30.67
N ALA A 438 -10.35 3.26 31.39
CA ALA A 438 -10.06 3.10 32.81
C ALA A 438 -8.54 3.02 33.08
N HIS A 439 -7.76 2.35 32.23
CA HIS A 439 -6.30 2.39 32.33
C HIS A 439 -5.77 3.82 32.12
N THR A 440 -6.25 4.50 31.07
CA THR A 440 -5.81 5.87 30.75
C THR A 440 -6.09 6.87 31.86
N VAL A 441 -7.27 6.81 32.51
CA VAL A 441 -7.59 7.77 33.59
C VAL A 441 -6.71 7.53 34.83
N VAL A 442 -6.28 6.29 35.07
CA VAL A 442 -5.34 5.96 36.14
C VAL A 442 -3.94 6.46 35.80
N HIS A 443 -3.48 6.30 34.55
CA HIS A 443 -2.20 6.86 34.10
C HIS A 443 -2.13 8.39 34.23
N ARG A 444 -3.25 9.10 34.07
CA ARG A 444 -3.35 10.56 34.28
C ARG A 444 -3.16 11.01 35.73
N ARG A 445 -3.06 10.08 36.67
CA ARG A 445 -2.72 10.33 38.08
C ARG A 445 -1.24 10.01 38.38
N ASP A 446 -0.39 10.14 37.36
CA ASP A 446 1.06 9.86 37.45
C ASP A 446 1.40 8.40 37.82
N VAL A 447 0.46 7.46 37.60
CA VAL A 447 0.71 6.03 37.74
C VAL A 447 1.42 5.53 36.49
N LEU A 448 2.68 5.11 36.62
CA LEU A 448 3.48 4.66 35.47
C LEU A 448 3.07 3.29 34.92
N ARG A 449 2.57 2.40 35.79
CA ARG A 449 2.19 1.04 35.40
C ARG A 449 0.84 0.67 35.98
N VAL A 450 -0.03 0.15 35.11
CA VAL A 450 -1.32 -0.43 35.49
C VAL A 450 -1.33 -1.89 35.05
N GLN A 451 -1.65 -2.81 35.95
CA GLN A 451 -1.83 -4.22 35.63
C GLN A 451 -3.27 -4.61 35.92
N SER A 452 -3.92 -5.25 34.95
CA SER A 452 -5.30 -5.70 35.10
C SER A 452 -5.42 -7.20 34.92
N SER A 453 -6.31 -7.82 35.69
CA SER A 453 -6.78 -9.19 35.49
C SER A 453 -8.26 -9.15 35.18
N MET A 454 -8.70 -9.86 34.13
CA MET A 454 -10.11 -9.87 33.74
C MET A 454 -10.61 -11.27 33.40
N ARG A 455 -11.88 -11.53 33.73
CA ARG A 455 -12.66 -12.65 33.21
C ARG A 455 -13.72 -12.10 32.30
N VAL A 456 -13.72 -12.55 31.05
CA VAL A 456 -14.65 -12.07 30.02
C VAL A 456 -15.49 -13.24 29.55
N GLY A 457 -16.81 -13.05 29.47
CA GLY A 457 -17.72 -14.04 28.91
C GLY A 457 -18.66 -13.42 27.88
N SER A 458 -18.84 -14.14 26.79
CA SER A 458 -19.84 -13.86 25.75
C SER A 458 -20.69 -15.10 25.55
N ARG A 459 -21.96 -14.93 25.15
CA ARG A 459 -22.81 -16.05 24.77
C ARG A 459 -23.72 -15.71 23.60
N THR A 460 -24.03 -16.72 22.79
CA THR A 460 -24.91 -16.63 21.63
C THR A 460 -26.27 -17.29 21.84
N ASP A 461 -26.44 -18.06 22.92
CA ASP A 461 -27.64 -18.84 23.22
C ASP A 461 -28.79 -17.99 23.79
N LYS A 462 -28.47 -17.01 24.65
CA LYS A 462 -29.46 -16.10 25.26
C LYS A 462 -28.80 -14.82 25.79
N LYS A 463 -29.55 -13.71 25.75
CA LYS A 463 -29.20 -12.46 26.44
C LYS A 463 -29.39 -12.63 27.94
N GLN A 464 -28.38 -12.32 28.75
CA GLN A 464 -28.44 -12.40 30.21
C GLN A 464 -27.41 -11.46 30.81
N THR A 465 -27.79 -10.76 31.86
CA THR A 465 -26.92 -9.83 32.59
C THR A 465 -26.17 -10.54 33.72
N ALA A 466 -25.16 -9.88 34.29
CA ALA A 466 -24.49 -10.35 35.50
C ALA A 466 -25.48 -10.52 36.67
N GLU A 467 -26.40 -9.56 36.84
CA GLU A 467 -27.42 -9.57 37.89
C GLU A 467 -28.39 -10.76 37.74
N ASP A 468 -28.77 -11.12 36.51
CA ASP A 468 -29.65 -12.27 36.27
C ASP A 468 -29.02 -13.59 36.76
N LYS A 469 -27.69 -13.71 36.70
CA LYS A 469 -26.98 -14.90 37.22
C LYS A 469 -27.02 -14.95 38.73
N VAL A 470 -26.80 -13.80 39.39
CA VAL A 470 -26.90 -13.67 40.84
C VAL A 470 -28.33 -13.95 41.30
N LYS A 471 -29.33 -13.34 40.62
CA LYS A 471 -30.75 -13.56 40.89
C LYS A 471 -31.11 -15.04 40.81
N ARG A 472 -30.64 -15.75 39.77
CA ARG A 472 -30.94 -17.18 39.61
C ARG A 472 -30.45 -18.01 40.80
N VAL A 473 -29.28 -17.72 41.35
CA VAL A 473 -28.76 -18.41 42.54
C VAL A 473 -29.58 -18.03 43.77
N ASN A 474 -29.88 -16.75 43.96
CA ASN A 474 -30.70 -16.29 45.07
C ASN A 474 -32.11 -16.89 45.05
N ASP A 475 -32.72 -17.07 43.88
CA ASP A 475 -34.02 -17.73 43.74
C ASP A 475 -33.96 -19.21 44.19
N ILE A 476 -32.82 -19.89 44.02
CA ILE A 476 -32.61 -21.25 44.55
C ILE A 476 -32.45 -21.20 46.06
N LEU A 477 -31.59 -20.32 46.57
CA LEU A 477 -31.33 -20.20 48.00
C LEU A 477 -32.60 -19.80 48.78
N ALA A 478 -33.46 -18.96 48.19
CA ALA A 478 -34.74 -18.59 48.78
C ALA A 478 -35.76 -19.74 48.80
N SER A 479 -35.57 -20.79 47.99
CA SER A 479 -36.36 -22.02 48.07
C SER A 479 -35.85 -23.03 49.10
N ASP A 480 -34.63 -22.80 49.63
CA ASP A 480 -34.06 -23.59 50.74
C ASP A 480 -34.48 -23.05 52.12
N ALA A 481 -35.05 -21.83 52.16
CA ALA A 481 -35.58 -21.15 53.34
C ALA A 481 -37.08 -21.38 53.48
#